data_AF-A0A971BXF2-F1
#
_entry.id   AF-A0A971BXF2-F1
#
_cell.length_a   1.000
_cell.length_b   1.000
_cell.length_c   1.000
_cell.angle_alpha   90.00
_cell.angle_beta   90.00
_cell.angle_gamma   90.00
#
_symmetry.space_group_name_H-M   'P 1'
#
loop_
_entity.id
_entity.type
_entity.pdbx_description
1 polymer ?
#
loop_
_entity_poly.entity_id
_entity_poly.type
_entity_poly.pdbx_seq_one_letter_code
_entity_poly.pdbx_strand_id
1 'polypeptide(L)'
;MKKPLLAAVLALLLLAVTVPPALAVDVTTRIQGLGWELSSPLTLTVPEQLTAVDAEGVVIECTTANPLGALYLTTLHSEDDFATTYGGAFIGSIAGIGGPAADWASWWLYAVNGCMPAVGMLDWVLDEGETLLYFEAGGDPLAPWTIKELVVEGSSATPAGQAVTFTVRGDDLGKANSPDDAPKFGLDPATQVETASQFAPVVGANLHVGDRTYQTAADGRATITDLPAGAYRVWAEKPFDDQWQYVSSSPSRVLVAEFSDVPTGNPHYQAIHRIAALGIVGGYASATGTEFRPLASLYRAQFAKMISLAVGLDVVPGASSPFWDLGERQAGNPYPHDYVAAAHRAGIVNGTGANSFGPYEDVSRAQVVTMVTRAAIQQGLTAEPPANFQSAWGNFSEVHAPLAALAQHNGLLEGLDLHGSAADPWAPMPRAEAAQVINNYLDLNDSLAE
;
A
#
# COMPACT_ATOMS: atom_id res chain seq x y z
N MET A 1 0.71 -71.46 15.21
CA MET A 1 0.14 -72.00 16.46
C MET A 1 -0.93 -71.07 17.01
N LYS A 2 -1.98 -71.68 17.58
CA LYS A 2 -2.95 -71.23 18.60
C LYS A 2 -2.69 -69.87 19.34
N LYS A 3 -3.72 -68.99 19.25
CA LYS A 3 -4.40 -68.12 20.26
C LYS A 3 -3.94 -68.23 21.75
N PRO A 4 -4.23 -67.27 22.67
CA PRO A 4 -5.31 -66.24 22.69
C PRO A 4 -4.78 -64.82 23.10
N LEU A 5 -5.47 -63.83 23.71
CA LEU A 5 -6.83 -63.65 24.30
C LEU A 5 -7.28 -62.15 24.30
N LEU A 6 -8.51 -61.90 24.77
CA LEU A 6 -9.17 -60.64 25.17
C LEU A 6 -8.40 -59.78 26.20
N ALA A 7 -8.55 -58.46 26.15
CA ALA A 7 -8.29 -57.53 27.27
C ALA A 7 -9.60 -56.80 27.63
N ALA A 8 -9.91 -56.70 28.93
CA ALA A 8 -11.13 -56.09 29.43
C ALA A 8 -10.84 -54.84 30.27
N VAL A 9 -11.59 -53.78 29.97
CA VAL A 9 -12.01 -52.64 30.82
C VAL A 9 -11.15 -52.29 32.03
N LEU A 10 -10.57 -51.08 32.01
CA LEU A 10 -10.46 -50.24 33.20
C LEU A 10 -10.87 -48.81 32.83
N ALA A 11 -11.93 -48.31 33.45
CA ALA A 11 -12.38 -46.94 33.25
C ALA A 11 -11.67 -46.00 34.24
N LEU A 12 -11.17 -44.87 33.74
CA LEU A 12 -10.82 -43.72 34.57
C LEU A 12 -11.31 -42.46 33.85
N LEU A 13 -12.15 -41.66 34.52
CA LEU A 13 -12.61 -40.39 33.99
C LEU A 13 -11.42 -39.43 33.87
N LEU A 14 -11.05 -39.08 32.64
CA LEU A 14 -10.42 -37.79 32.36
C LEU A 14 -11.48 -36.85 31.80
N LEU A 15 -11.30 -35.55 32.05
CA LEU A 15 -12.23 -34.51 31.63
C LEU A 15 -12.47 -34.61 30.11
N ALA A 16 -13.74 -34.54 29.71
CA ALA A 16 -14.06 -34.11 28.37
C ALA A 16 -13.63 -32.65 28.24
N VAL A 17 -12.39 -32.44 27.77
CA VAL A 17 -12.08 -31.24 27.01
C VAL A 17 -13.01 -31.29 25.81
N THR A 18 -14.07 -30.48 25.83
CA THR A 18 -14.84 -30.20 24.62
C THR A 18 -13.91 -29.45 23.69
N VAL A 19 -13.18 -30.22 22.87
CA VAL A 19 -12.53 -29.69 21.67
C VAL A 19 -13.65 -28.94 20.94
N PRO A 20 -13.48 -27.63 20.63
CA PRO A 20 -14.48 -26.93 19.83
C PRO A 20 -14.70 -27.73 18.54
N PRO A 21 -15.91 -27.73 17.95
CA PRO A 21 -16.07 -28.30 16.63
C PRO A 21 -15.03 -27.62 15.72
N ALA A 22 -14.21 -28.41 15.03
CA ALA A 22 -13.22 -27.87 14.11
C ALA A 22 -13.93 -26.89 13.18
N LEU A 23 -13.45 -25.65 13.14
CA LEU A 23 -14.02 -24.65 12.24
C LEU A 23 -13.87 -25.19 10.82
N ALA A 24 -14.91 -25.12 10.03
CA ALA A 24 -14.85 -25.52 8.64
C ALA A 24 -15.46 -24.42 7.79
N VAL A 25 -14.83 -24.16 6.66
CA VAL A 25 -15.26 -23.13 5.69
C VAL A 25 -15.55 -23.80 4.36
N ASP A 26 -16.65 -23.42 3.74
CA ASP A 26 -16.98 -23.84 2.38
C ASP A 26 -16.29 -22.90 1.39
N VAL A 27 -15.38 -23.45 0.58
CA VAL A 27 -14.62 -22.71 -0.43
C VAL A 27 -14.78 -23.38 -1.80
N THR A 28 -14.56 -22.64 -2.88
CA THR A 28 -14.61 -23.21 -4.24
C THR A 28 -13.22 -23.27 -4.86
N THR A 29 -12.77 -24.46 -5.26
CA THR A 29 -11.45 -24.72 -5.82
C THR A 29 -11.50 -25.00 -7.31
N ARG A 30 -10.43 -24.69 -8.04
CA ARG A 30 -10.23 -25.02 -9.47
C ARG A 30 -8.75 -25.30 -9.71
N ILE A 31 -8.44 -26.27 -10.59
CA ILE A 31 -7.06 -26.57 -11.01
C ILE A 31 -6.94 -26.46 -12.53
N GLN A 32 -5.94 -25.73 -13.01
CA GLN A 32 -5.78 -25.38 -14.42
C GLN A 32 -4.34 -25.53 -14.92
N GLY A 33 -4.13 -26.31 -15.97
CA GLY A 33 -2.83 -26.43 -16.65
C GLY A 33 -2.74 -25.53 -17.90
N LEU A 34 -1.64 -25.63 -18.65
CA LEU A 34 -1.33 -24.78 -19.82
C LEU A 34 -2.33 -24.92 -20.99
N GLY A 35 -3.50 -24.27 -20.87
CA GLY A 35 -4.57 -24.28 -21.87
C GLY A 35 -5.59 -25.41 -21.70
N TRP A 36 -5.68 -26.02 -20.50
CA TRP A 36 -6.74 -26.97 -20.15
C TRP A 36 -7.13 -26.88 -18.68
N GLU A 37 -8.37 -27.24 -18.37
CA GLU A 37 -8.88 -27.37 -17.01
C GLU A 37 -8.62 -28.81 -16.51
N LEU A 38 -7.91 -28.95 -15.40
CA LEU A 38 -7.65 -30.24 -14.75
C LEU A 38 -8.79 -30.60 -13.79
N SER A 39 -9.23 -29.62 -13.00
CA SER A 39 -10.38 -29.74 -12.09
C SER A 39 -11.28 -28.52 -12.24
N SER A 40 -12.53 -28.77 -12.66
CA SER A 40 -13.58 -27.75 -12.78
C SER A 40 -13.99 -27.20 -11.41
N PRO A 41 -14.52 -25.96 -11.32
CA PRO A 41 -14.95 -25.35 -10.06
C PRO A 41 -15.72 -26.28 -9.12
N LEU A 42 -15.11 -26.62 -7.99
CA LEU A 42 -15.58 -27.61 -7.02
C LEU A 42 -15.68 -26.98 -5.62
N THR A 43 -16.88 -26.95 -5.05
CA THR A 43 -17.08 -26.48 -3.67
C THR A 43 -16.74 -27.58 -2.67
N LEU A 44 -15.89 -27.27 -1.70
CA LEU A 44 -15.33 -28.17 -0.68
C LEU A 44 -15.43 -27.54 0.71
N THR A 45 -15.84 -28.34 1.69
CA THR A 45 -15.78 -27.98 3.11
C THR A 45 -14.39 -28.29 3.65
N VAL A 46 -13.58 -27.26 3.92
CA VAL A 46 -12.19 -27.42 4.41
C VAL A 46 -12.16 -27.29 5.94
N PRO A 47 -11.77 -28.33 6.69
CA PRO A 47 -11.71 -28.28 8.14
C PRO A 47 -10.41 -27.62 8.66
N GLU A 48 -10.51 -27.02 9.84
CA GLU A 48 -9.42 -26.35 10.58
C GLU A 48 -8.27 -27.30 10.94
N GLN A 49 -8.54 -28.61 11.02
CA GLN A 49 -7.52 -29.63 11.27
C GLN A 49 -7.60 -30.71 10.20
N LEU A 50 -6.55 -30.82 9.40
CA LEU A 50 -6.45 -31.76 8.29
C LEU A 50 -5.00 -32.23 8.12
N THR A 51 -4.80 -33.55 8.18
CA THR A 51 -3.53 -34.17 7.80
C THR A 51 -3.55 -34.43 6.30
N ALA A 52 -2.78 -33.64 5.54
CA ALA A 52 -2.54 -33.86 4.12
C ALA A 52 -1.33 -34.78 3.93
N VAL A 53 -1.30 -35.50 2.80
CA VAL A 53 -0.16 -36.32 2.38
C VAL A 53 0.07 -36.08 0.89
N ASP A 54 1.30 -35.73 0.51
CA ASP A 54 1.68 -35.49 -0.90
C ASP A 54 2.22 -36.75 -1.60
N ALA A 55 2.52 -36.64 -2.90
CA ALA A 55 2.93 -37.75 -3.78
C ALA A 55 4.23 -38.43 -3.30
N GLU A 56 5.14 -37.67 -2.70
CA GLU A 56 6.38 -38.15 -2.09
C GLU A 56 6.16 -38.83 -0.72
N GLY A 57 4.94 -38.76 -0.18
CA GLY A 57 4.57 -39.31 1.13
C GLY A 57 4.95 -38.40 2.30
N VAL A 58 5.16 -37.10 2.07
CA VAL A 58 5.34 -36.12 3.14
C VAL A 58 4.00 -35.89 3.82
N VAL A 59 3.98 -36.08 5.14
CA VAL A 59 2.80 -35.83 5.98
C VAL A 59 2.83 -34.37 6.44
N ILE A 60 1.77 -33.62 6.15
CA ILE A 60 1.67 -32.19 6.41
C ILE A 60 0.42 -31.91 7.24
N GLU A 61 0.60 -31.37 8.44
CA GLU A 61 -0.49 -31.03 9.35
C GLU A 61 -0.98 -29.60 9.08
N CYS A 62 -2.20 -29.46 8.56
CA CYS A 62 -2.90 -28.19 8.48
C CYS A 62 -3.55 -27.92 9.84
N THR A 63 -3.12 -26.84 10.50
CA THR A 63 -3.63 -26.40 11.82
C THR A 63 -4.67 -25.28 11.73
N THR A 64 -4.99 -24.86 10.51
CA THR A 64 -6.06 -23.95 10.10
C THR A 64 -6.70 -24.48 8.82
N ALA A 65 -7.90 -24.01 8.49
CA ALA A 65 -8.46 -24.22 7.16
C ALA A 65 -7.65 -23.34 6.20
N ASN A 66 -6.93 -23.97 5.27
CA ASN A 66 -5.92 -23.29 4.46
C ASN A 66 -5.88 -23.82 3.01
N PRO A 67 -5.27 -23.07 2.07
CA PRO A 67 -5.11 -23.49 0.69
C PRO A 67 -4.47 -24.87 0.49
N LEU A 68 -3.52 -25.30 1.32
CA LEU A 68 -2.94 -26.65 1.14
C LEU A 68 -3.97 -27.74 1.44
N GLY A 69 -4.76 -27.57 2.51
CA GLY A 69 -5.84 -28.47 2.87
C GLY A 69 -6.92 -28.52 1.79
N ALA A 70 -7.25 -27.36 1.21
CA ALA A 70 -8.16 -27.27 0.08
C ALA A 70 -7.61 -27.99 -1.17
N LEU A 71 -6.32 -27.85 -1.50
CA LEU A 71 -5.68 -28.57 -2.60
C LEU A 71 -5.76 -30.09 -2.40
N TYR A 72 -5.36 -30.58 -1.22
CA TYR A 72 -5.41 -32.02 -0.89
C TYR A 72 -6.83 -32.60 -1.02
N LEU A 73 -7.86 -31.89 -0.55
CA LEU A 73 -9.25 -32.31 -0.73
C LEU A 73 -9.71 -32.25 -2.20
N THR A 74 -9.16 -31.34 -3.00
CA THR A 74 -9.45 -31.22 -4.44
C THR A 74 -8.85 -32.39 -5.22
N THR A 75 -7.57 -32.71 -5.01
CA THR A 75 -6.90 -33.81 -5.73
C THR A 75 -7.45 -35.17 -5.32
N LEU A 76 -7.85 -35.35 -4.05
CA LEU A 76 -8.61 -36.53 -3.61
C LEU A 76 -9.96 -36.68 -4.33
N HIS A 77 -10.58 -35.60 -4.81
CA HIS A 77 -11.82 -35.66 -5.58
C HIS A 77 -11.60 -35.99 -7.06
N SER A 78 -10.50 -35.51 -7.66
CA SER A 78 -10.15 -35.78 -9.06
C SER A 78 -9.35 -37.08 -9.29
N GLU A 79 -8.97 -37.78 -8.21
CA GLU A 79 -8.04 -38.93 -8.21
C GLU A 79 -6.60 -38.58 -8.65
N ASP A 80 -6.24 -37.29 -8.60
CA ASP A 80 -4.89 -36.79 -8.87
C ASP A 80 -3.99 -36.79 -7.63
N ASP A 81 -2.68 -36.64 -7.83
CA ASP A 81 -1.69 -36.35 -6.79
C ASP A 81 -1.20 -34.89 -6.86
N PHE A 82 -0.36 -34.49 -5.89
CA PHE A 82 0.41 -33.26 -5.93
C PHE A 82 1.71 -33.44 -5.14
N ALA A 83 2.71 -32.62 -5.43
CA ALA A 83 3.98 -32.55 -4.69
C ALA A 83 4.18 -31.13 -4.15
N THR A 84 4.70 -30.97 -2.93
CA THR A 84 4.96 -29.64 -2.35
C THR A 84 6.44 -29.26 -2.40
N THR A 85 6.73 -27.98 -2.68
CA THR A 85 8.12 -27.46 -2.69
C THR A 85 8.32 -26.45 -1.55
N TYR A 86 8.73 -26.96 -0.38
CA TYR A 86 9.18 -26.15 0.77
C TYR A 86 8.17 -25.14 1.36
N GLY A 87 6.88 -25.46 1.39
CA GLY A 87 5.88 -24.75 2.22
C GLY A 87 5.57 -23.29 1.85
N GLY A 88 6.17 -22.77 0.77
CA GLY A 88 5.86 -21.44 0.24
C GLY A 88 4.60 -21.42 -0.63
N ALA A 89 4.48 -20.42 -1.49
CA ALA A 89 3.37 -20.34 -2.45
C ALA A 89 3.50 -21.34 -3.61
N PHE A 90 4.69 -21.92 -3.81
CA PHE A 90 5.00 -22.83 -4.91
C PHE A 90 4.56 -24.27 -4.63
N ILE A 91 3.93 -24.87 -5.63
CA ILE A 91 3.55 -26.28 -5.71
C ILE A 91 4.53 -26.94 -6.69
N GLY A 92 5.07 -28.10 -6.31
CA GLY A 92 6.09 -28.81 -7.09
C GLY A 92 5.51 -29.57 -8.28
N SER A 93 4.34 -30.17 -8.10
CA SER A 93 3.55 -30.77 -9.18
C SER A 93 2.07 -30.90 -8.80
N ILE A 94 1.19 -31.05 -9.79
CA ILE A 94 -0.19 -31.55 -9.63
C ILE A 94 -0.46 -32.54 -10.76
N ALA A 95 -1.12 -33.67 -10.47
CA ALA A 95 -1.36 -34.78 -11.41
C ALA A 95 -0.07 -35.30 -12.11
N GLY A 96 1.04 -35.35 -11.36
CA GLY A 96 2.37 -35.65 -11.88
C GLY A 96 2.94 -34.62 -12.88
N ILE A 97 2.25 -33.52 -13.15
CA ILE A 97 2.71 -32.42 -14.01
C ILE A 97 3.52 -31.46 -13.14
N GLY A 98 4.84 -31.42 -13.32
CA GLY A 98 5.72 -30.56 -12.56
C GLY A 98 7.16 -30.59 -13.06
N GLY A 99 7.91 -29.53 -12.79
CA GLY A 99 9.28 -29.36 -13.26
C GLY A 99 10.34 -29.62 -12.17
N PRO A 100 11.51 -30.21 -12.51
CA PRO A 100 12.71 -29.96 -11.71
C PRO A 100 12.97 -28.44 -11.68
N ALA A 101 13.65 -27.95 -10.62
CA ALA A 101 13.77 -26.54 -10.25
C ALA A 101 14.58 -25.62 -11.22
N ALA A 102 14.50 -25.85 -12.52
CA ALA A 102 15.13 -25.09 -13.60
C ALA A 102 14.19 -24.85 -14.81
N ASP A 103 13.05 -25.53 -14.94
CA ASP A 103 12.07 -25.27 -16.00
C ASP A 103 10.80 -24.60 -15.43
N TRP A 104 10.76 -23.28 -15.61
CA TRP A 104 9.67 -22.39 -15.19
C TRP A 104 8.35 -22.65 -15.94
N ALA A 105 8.38 -23.39 -17.06
CA ALA A 105 7.18 -23.75 -17.82
C ALA A 105 6.18 -24.55 -16.98
N SER A 106 6.70 -25.43 -16.10
CA SER A 106 5.95 -26.46 -15.37
C SER A 106 5.90 -26.23 -13.86
N TRP A 107 5.98 -24.98 -13.40
CA TRP A 107 5.78 -24.63 -11.98
C TRP A 107 4.31 -24.36 -11.70
N TRP A 108 3.89 -24.66 -10.47
CA TRP A 108 2.52 -24.41 -10.01
C TRP A 108 2.51 -23.47 -8.82
N LEU A 109 1.46 -22.66 -8.70
CA LEU A 109 1.24 -21.66 -7.65
C LEU A 109 -0.28 -21.57 -7.40
N TYR A 110 -0.68 -20.74 -6.44
CA TYR A 110 -2.08 -20.57 -6.05
C TYR A 110 -2.50 -19.10 -5.93
N ALA A 111 -3.79 -18.83 -6.15
CA ALA A 111 -4.43 -17.54 -5.92
C ALA A 111 -5.70 -17.71 -5.08
N VAL A 112 -6.00 -16.74 -4.22
CA VAL A 112 -7.23 -16.65 -3.42
C VAL A 112 -7.99 -15.40 -3.86
N ASN A 113 -9.26 -15.58 -4.28
CA ASN A 113 -10.11 -14.50 -4.82
C ASN A 113 -9.42 -13.70 -5.94
N GLY A 114 -8.71 -14.40 -6.84
CA GLY A 114 -7.93 -13.80 -7.93
C GLY A 114 -6.60 -13.16 -7.52
N CYS A 115 -6.33 -12.97 -6.22
CA CYS A 115 -5.08 -12.41 -5.72
C CYS A 115 -4.05 -13.50 -5.42
N MET A 116 -2.80 -13.33 -5.86
CA MET A 116 -1.71 -14.26 -5.50
C MET A 116 -1.09 -13.85 -4.16
N PRO A 117 -1.19 -14.65 -3.08
CA PRO A 117 -0.70 -14.22 -1.77
C PRO A 117 0.82 -14.15 -1.67
N ALA A 118 1.32 -13.22 -0.86
CA ALA A 118 2.75 -13.12 -0.52
C ALA A 118 3.19 -14.08 0.61
N VAL A 119 2.41 -15.12 0.88
CA VAL A 119 2.59 -16.11 1.96
C VAL A 119 2.46 -17.53 1.43
N GLY A 120 2.84 -18.54 2.22
CA GLY A 120 2.66 -19.94 1.84
C GLY A 120 1.21 -20.42 1.98
N MET A 121 0.88 -21.51 1.28
CA MET A 121 -0.44 -22.15 1.36
C MET A 121 -0.84 -22.65 2.76
N LEU A 122 0.12 -22.76 3.69
CA LEU A 122 -0.13 -23.11 5.09
C LEU A 122 -0.39 -21.89 5.99
N ASP A 123 0.12 -20.71 5.59
CA ASP A 123 0.07 -19.48 6.38
C ASP A 123 -1.21 -18.66 6.13
N TRP A 124 -1.89 -18.90 5.00
CA TRP A 124 -3.18 -18.30 4.69
C TRP A 124 -4.31 -19.02 5.43
N VAL A 125 -5.12 -18.26 6.19
CA VAL A 125 -6.35 -18.77 6.82
C VAL A 125 -7.52 -18.45 5.90
N LEU A 126 -8.27 -19.48 5.51
CA LEU A 126 -9.42 -19.34 4.61
C LEU A 126 -10.65 -18.81 5.34
N ASP A 127 -11.38 -17.94 4.66
CA ASP A 127 -12.71 -17.47 5.05
C ASP A 127 -13.83 -18.19 4.26
N GLU A 128 -15.06 -18.10 4.78
CA GLU A 128 -16.26 -18.69 4.17
C GLU A 128 -16.55 -18.06 2.78
N GLY A 129 -16.71 -18.91 1.77
CA GLY A 129 -17.03 -18.50 0.40
C GLY A 129 -15.84 -18.06 -0.44
N GLU A 130 -14.60 -18.17 0.06
CA GLU A 130 -13.41 -17.87 -0.73
C GLU A 130 -13.24 -18.81 -1.95
N THR A 131 -12.56 -18.30 -2.96
CA THR A 131 -12.29 -19.00 -4.22
C THR A 131 -10.79 -19.23 -4.38
N LEU A 132 -10.40 -20.46 -4.71
CA LEU A 132 -9.01 -20.84 -4.90
C LEU A 132 -8.77 -21.34 -6.32
N LEU A 133 -7.71 -20.82 -6.94
CA LEU A 133 -7.19 -21.32 -8.20
C LEU A 133 -5.77 -21.84 -8.00
N TYR A 134 -5.51 -23.06 -8.47
CA TYR A 134 -4.16 -23.62 -8.61
C TYR A 134 -3.84 -23.75 -10.08
N PHE A 135 -2.68 -23.25 -10.51
CA PHE A 135 -2.42 -23.07 -11.93
C PHE A 135 -0.94 -23.07 -12.32
N GLU A 136 -0.68 -23.43 -13.58
CA GLU A 136 0.65 -23.69 -14.14
C GLU A 136 1.30 -22.43 -14.77
N ALA A 137 2.62 -22.29 -14.63
CA ALA A 137 3.28 -20.99 -14.72
C ALA A 137 3.70 -20.50 -16.10
N GLY A 138 4.40 -21.29 -16.90
CA GLY A 138 4.93 -20.78 -18.16
C GLY A 138 4.04 -21.12 -19.35
N GLY A 139 3.23 -20.15 -19.75
CA GLY A 139 2.44 -20.20 -20.98
C GLY A 139 0.93 -20.33 -20.78
N ASP A 140 0.42 -20.28 -19.54
CA ASP A 140 -1.01 -20.15 -19.33
C ASP A 140 -1.46 -18.73 -19.75
N PRO A 141 -2.38 -18.59 -20.73
CA PRO A 141 -3.00 -17.30 -21.06
C PRO A 141 -3.74 -16.67 -19.88
N LEU A 142 -4.03 -17.44 -18.82
CA LEU A 142 -4.77 -17.03 -17.66
C LEU A 142 -3.92 -16.86 -16.39
N ALA A 143 -2.60 -17.04 -16.41
CA ALA A 143 -1.78 -16.89 -15.20
C ALA A 143 -1.61 -15.42 -14.73
N PRO A 144 -2.00 -15.03 -13.49
CA PRO A 144 -1.85 -13.67 -12.96
C PRO A 144 -0.42 -13.18 -12.66
N TRP A 145 0.64 -13.98 -12.86
CA TRP A 145 2.03 -13.47 -12.92
C TRP A 145 2.46 -13.01 -14.31
N THR A 146 1.68 -13.32 -15.35
CA THR A 146 1.79 -12.52 -16.58
C THR A 146 1.26 -11.13 -16.28
N ILE A 147 1.97 -10.09 -16.74
CA ILE A 147 1.81 -8.71 -16.27
C ILE A 147 0.53 -8.09 -16.84
N LYS A 148 -0.62 -8.60 -16.43
CA LYS A 148 -1.93 -7.98 -16.70
C LYS A 148 -2.11 -6.90 -15.66
N GLU A 149 -1.97 -5.64 -16.09
CA GLU A 149 -2.08 -4.49 -15.21
C GLU A 149 -3.46 -3.84 -15.34
N LEU A 150 -4.02 -3.39 -14.22
CA LEU A 150 -5.06 -2.36 -14.19
C LEU A 150 -4.50 -1.09 -13.59
N VAL A 151 -4.74 0.04 -14.24
CA VAL A 151 -4.42 1.37 -13.71
C VAL A 151 -5.69 2.18 -13.57
N VAL A 152 -5.86 2.84 -12.41
CA VAL A 152 -6.90 3.83 -12.18
C VAL A 152 -6.31 5.22 -12.31
N GLU A 153 -6.65 5.91 -13.40
CA GLU A 153 -6.35 7.32 -13.60
C GLU A 153 -7.49 8.19 -13.06
N GLY A 154 -7.18 9.20 -12.25
CA GLY A 154 -8.17 10.16 -11.76
C GLY A 154 -7.54 11.30 -10.97
N SER A 155 -8.33 12.34 -10.69
CA SER A 155 -7.86 13.44 -9.85
C SER A 155 -7.58 12.95 -8.42
N SER A 156 -6.40 13.25 -7.88
CA SER A 156 -6.06 12.99 -6.46
C SER A 156 -6.84 13.88 -5.48
N ALA A 157 -7.40 15.00 -5.96
CA ALA A 157 -8.29 15.88 -5.20
C ALA A 157 -9.36 16.54 -6.09
N THR A 158 -10.55 16.80 -5.54
CA THR A 158 -11.68 17.44 -6.24
C THR A 158 -12.64 18.15 -5.26
N PRO A 159 -13.40 19.19 -5.65
CA PRO A 159 -14.40 19.83 -4.77
C PRO A 159 -15.53 18.91 -4.30
N ALA A 160 -15.97 19.09 -3.05
CA ALA A 160 -17.14 18.40 -2.52
C ALA A 160 -18.42 18.75 -3.30
N GLY A 161 -19.20 17.73 -3.66
CA GLY A 161 -20.40 17.87 -4.49
C GLY A 161 -20.13 18.17 -5.97
N GLN A 162 -18.87 18.12 -6.44
CA GLN A 162 -18.57 18.01 -7.87
C GLN A 162 -18.41 16.55 -8.30
N ALA A 163 -18.62 16.33 -9.60
CA ALA A 163 -18.43 15.03 -10.21
C ALA A 163 -16.94 14.64 -10.23
N VAL A 164 -16.64 13.45 -9.72
CA VAL A 164 -15.30 12.83 -9.76
C VAL A 164 -15.30 11.81 -10.88
N THR A 165 -14.37 11.91 -11.83
CA THR A 165 -14.26 10.94 -12.92
C THR A 165 -12.95 10.17 -12.79
N PHE A 166 -13.07 8.85 -12.75
CA PHE A 166 -11.96 7.92 -12.86
C PHE A 166 -12.00 7.24 -14.22
N THR A 167 -10.85 7.01 -14.82
CA THR A 167 -10.67 6.18 -16.01
C THR A 167 -9.90 4.94 -15.59
N VAL A 168 -10.50 3.76 -15.74
CA VAL A 168 -9.78 2.49 -15.57
C VAL A 168 -9.22 2.09 -16.92
N ARG A 169 -7.92 1.84 -16.96
CA ARG A 169 -7.21 1.29 -18.10
C ARG A 169 -6.59 -0.03 -17.72
N GLY A 170 -6.26 -0.83 -18.72
CA GLY A 170 -5.57 -2.08 -18.51
C GLY A 170 -4.73 -2.47 -19.70
N ASP A 171 -3.63 -3.13 -19.39
CA ASP A 171 -2.81 -3.81 -20.37
C ASP A 171 -3.23 -5.27 -20.47
N ASP A 172 -3.08 -5.84 -21.67
CA ASP A 172 -3.16 -7.28 -21.96
C ASP A 172 -4.40 -8.07 -21.50
N LEU A 173 -5.45 -7.41 -21.02
CA LEU A 173 -6.71 -8.06 -20.61
C LEU A 173 -7.42 -8.80 -21.74
N GLY A 174 -7.18 -8.40 -23.00
CA GLY A 174 -7.77 -8.99 -24.20
C GLY A 174 -6.80 -9.75 -25.11
N LYS A 175 -5.51 -9.84 -24.74
CA LYS A 175 -4.51 -10.62 -25.49
C LYS A 175 -4.36 -11.99 -24.83
N ALA A 176 -4.36 -13.06 -25.62
CA ALA A 176 -3.99 -14.39 -25.14
C ALA A 176 -2.47 -14.43 -24.91
N ASN A 177 -2.01 -14.98 -23.78
CA ASN A 177 -0.57 -15.19 -23.59
C ASN A 177 -0.13 -16.42 -24.37
N SER A 178 0.89 -16.26 -25.22
CA SER A 178 1.62 -17.36 -25.83
C SER A 178 3.10 -16.99 -25.97
N PRO A 179 4.00 -17.98 -26.13
CA PRO A 179 5.41 -17.70 -26.45
C PRO A 179 5.60 -16.88 -27.73
N ASP A 180 4.67 -16.98 -28.70
CA ASP A 180 4.67 -16.19 -29.94
C ASP A 180 4.11 -14.77 -29.76
N ASP A 181 3.42 -14.51 -28.63
CA ASP A 181 2.93 -13.20 -28.21
C ASP A 181 3.88 -12.52 -27.21
N ALA A 182 4.85 -13.25 -26.63
CA ALA A 182 5.90 -12.68 -25.77
C ALA A 182 6.62 -11.44 -26.36
N PRO A 183 6.89 -11.34 -27.68
CA PRO A 183 7.45 -10.12 -28.28
C PRO A 183 6.43 -8.99 -28.54
N LYS A 184 5.14 -9.24 -28.29
CA LYS A 184 4.00 -8.31 -28.49
C LYS A 184 3.46 -7.75 -27.16
N PHE A 185 3.92 -8.30 -26.03
CA PHE A 185 3.88 -7.68 -24.69
C PHE A 185 5.08 -6.71 -24.57
N GLY A 186 5.22 -5.89 -25.60
CA GLY A 186 6.46 -5.24 -25.98
C GLY A 186 6.42 -3.75 -25.65
N LEU A 187 6.98 -3.43 -24.49
CA LEU A 187 7.52 -2.12 -24.10
C LEU A 187 7.94 -1.29 -25.33
N ASP A 188 7.60 0.01 -25.34
CA ASP A 188 7.88 0.90 -26.48
C ASP A 188 9.28 0.63 -27.06
N PRO A 189 9.39 0.27 -28.35
CA PRO A 189 10.65 -0.19 -28.94
C PRO A 189 11.76 0.87 -28.94
N ALA A 190 11.45 2.13 -28.62
CA ALA A 190 12.44 3.20 -28.43
C ALA A 190 12.87 3.41 -26.96
N THR A 191 12.00 3.17 -25.97
CA THR A 191 12.26 3.50 -24.54
C THR A 191 12.36 2.28 -23.63
N GLN A 192 11.80 1.14 -24.04
CA GLN A 192 11.60 -0.04 -23.21
C GLN A 192 10.79 0.24 -21.92
N VAL A 193 9.77 1.11 -22.03
CA VAL A 193 8.78 1.37 -20.96
C VAL A 193 7.39 1.45 -21.59
N GLU A 194 6.41 0.73 -21.03
CA GLU A 194 4.99 1.03 -21.21
C GLU A 194 4.53 1.94 -20.07
N THR A 195 3.66 2.91 -20.36
CA THR A 195 3.08 3.82 -19.38
C THR A 195 1.56 3.66 -19.37
N ALA A 196 0.93 3.89 -18.22
CA ALA A 196 -0.53 3.83 -18.06
C ALA A 196 -1.31 4.60 -19.15
N SER A 197 -0.73 5.69 -19.68
CA SER A 197 -1.32 6.50 -20.75
C SER A 197 -1.55 5.75 -22.07
N GLN A 198 -0.79 4.68 -22.32
CA GLN A 198 -0.85 3.83 -23.52
C GLN A 198 -1.90 2.70 -23.38
N PHE A 199 -2.29 2.35 -22.16
CA PHE A 199 -3.22 1.26 -21.88
C PHE A 199 -4.64 1.54 -22.38
N ALA A 200 -5.33 0.48 -22.81
CA ALA A 200 -6.68 0.58 -23.35
C ALA A 200 -7.72 0.82 -22.23
N PRO A 201 -8.78 1.63 -22.45
CA PRO A 201 -9.84 1.80 -21.46
C PRO A 201 -10.62 0.49 -21.21
N VAL A 202 -10.88 0.17 -19.95
CA VAL A 202 -11.47 -1.12 -19.56
C VAL A 202 -12.95 -0.95 -19.24
N VAL A 203 -13.79 -1.62 -20.03
CA VAL A 203 -15.25 -1.60 -19.90
C VAL A 203 -15.72 -2.60 -18.85
N GLY A 204 -16.64 -2.19 -17.97
CA GLY A 204 -17.22 -3.07 -16.95
C GLY A 204 -16.24 -3.53 -15.87
N ALA A 205 -15.19 -2.76 -15.60
CA ALA A 205 -14.36 -2.94 -14.40
C ALA A 205 -15.14 -2.43 -13.18
N ASN A 206 -15.03 -3.16 -12.06
CA ASN A 206 -15.54 -2.73 -10.77
C ASN A 206 -14.53 -1.72 -10.18
N LEU A 207 -14.90 -0.44 -10.14
CA LEU A 207 -14.16 0.60 -9.46
C LEU A 207 -14.68 0.75 -8.03
N HIS A 208 -13.80 0.52 -7.06
CA HIS A 208 -14.08 0.68 -5.64
C HIS A 208 -13.58 2.05 -5.15
N VAL A 209 -14.42 2.78 -4.41
CA VAL A 209 -14.16 4.11 -3.85
C VAL A 209 -14.66 4.15 -2.41
N GLY A 210 -13.75 3.87 -1.46
CA GLY A 210 -14.15 3.51 -0.09
C GLY A 210 -15.04 2.27 -0.09
N ASP A 211 -16.14 2.31 0.66
CA ASP A 211 -17.11 1.20 0.76
C ASP A 211 -18.11 1.13 -0.42
N ARG A 212 -17.87 1.89 -1.51
CA ARG A 212 -18.77 1.98 -2.66
C ARG A 212 -18.13 1.39 -3.91
N THR A 213 -18.87 0.56 -4.63
CA THR A 213 -18.44 0.00 -5.92
C THR A 213 -19.26 0.57 -7.07
N TYR A 214 -18.58 0.94 -8.16
CA TYR A 214 -19.12 1.49 -9.40
C TYR A 214 -18.63 0.63 -10.57
N GLN A 215 -19.29 0.69 -11.73
CA GLN A 215 -18.78 0.04 -12.95
C GLN A 215 -18.40 1.06 -14.02
N THR A 216 -17.32 0.77 -14.75
CA THR A 216 -16.87 1.63 -15.85
C THR A 216 -17.72 1.46 -17.11
N ALA A 217 -17.98 2.60 -17.77
CA ALA A 217 -18.69 2.68 -19.02
C ALA A 217 -17.82 2.23 -20.22
N ALA A 218 -18.38 2.33 -21.43
CA ALA A 218 -17.74 1.91 -22.68
C ALA A 218 -16.45 2.68 -23.04
N ASP A 219 -16.19 3.83 -22.41
CA ASP A 219 -14.95 4.61 -22.52
C ASP A 219 -13.97 4.36 -21.35
N GLY A 220 -14.21 3.31 -20.56
CA GLY A 220 -13.43 2.95 -19.38
C GLY A 220 -13.66 3.86 -18.17
N ARG A 221 -14.66 4.76 -18.19
CA ARG A 221 -14.84 5.74 -17.12
C ARG A 221 -15.97 5.41 -16.16
N ALA A 222 -15.77 5.74 -14.89
CA ALA A 222 -16.82 5.85 -13.89
C ALA A 222 -16.86 7.30 -13.38
N THR A 223 -18.05 7.91 -13.40
CA THR A 223 -18.26 9.28 -12.91
C THR A 223 -19.18 9.28 -11.71
N ILE A 224 -18.71 9.82 -10.59
CA ILE A 224 -19.36 9.79 -9.29
C ILE A 224 -19.76 11.22 -8.92
N THR A 225 -21.07 11.49 -8.85
CA THR A 225 -21.61 12.85 -8.65
C THR A 225 -21.91 13.22 -7.20
N ASP A 226 -21.83 12.25 -6.29
CA ASP A 226 -22.40 12.34 -4.94
C ASP A 226 -21.42 11.96 -3.83
N LEU A 227 -20.11 11.93 -4.10
CA LEU A 227 -19.11 11.58 -3.10
C LEU A 227 -19.07 12.65 -1.99
N PRO A 228 -19.25 12.30 -0.71
CA PRO A 228 -19.08 13.23 0.41
C PRO A 228 -17.64 13.76 0.52
N ALA A 229 -17.44 14.80 1.34
CA ALA A 229 -16.09 15.26 1.67
C ALA A 229 -15.35 14.19 2.50
N GLY A 230 -14.07 13.99 2.19
CA GLY A 230 -13.19 13.04 2.87
C GLY A 230 -12.18 12.35 1.95
N ALA A 231 -11.39 11.46 2.54
CA ALA A 231 -10.38 10.64 1.86
C ALA A 231 -10.92 9.23 1.57
N TYR A 232 -10.79 8.79 0.31
CA TYR A 232 -11.25 7.49 -0.15
C TYR A 232 -10.10 6.69 -0.75
N ARG A 233 -9.93 5.42 -0.33
CA ARG A 233 -9.10 4.45 -1.06
C ARG A 233 -9.79 4.14 -2.38
N VAL A 234 -9.06 4.24 -3.48
CA VAL A 234 -9.59 3.97 -4.83
C VAL A 234 -8.77 2.88 -5.49
N TRP A 235 -9.43 1.87 -6.04
CA TRP A 235 -8.82 0.79 -6.79
C TRP A 235 -9.86 0.18 -7.73
N ALA A 236 -9.41 -0.50 -8.78
CA ALA A 236 -10.31 -1.20 -9.69
C ALA A 236 -9.92 -2.66 -9.81
N GLU A 237 -10.91 -3.50 -10.08
CA GLU A 237 -10.74 -4.89 -10.47
C GLU A 237 -11.59 -5.18 -11.72
N LYS A 238 -11.20 -6.18 -12.51
CA LYS A 238 -11.99 -6.66 -13.64
C LYS A 238 -11.96 -8.19 -13.65
N PRO A 239 -13.14 -8.86 -13.67
CA PRO A 239 -13.21 -10.29 -13.97
C PRO A 239 -12.51 -10.54 -15.31
N PHE A 240 -11.47 -11.35 -15.28
CA PHE A 240 -10.59 -11.62 -16.41
C PHE A 240 -11.00 -12.91 -17.14
N ASP A 241 -11.53 -13.91 -16.42
CA ASP A 241 -12.32 -15.00 -16.99
C ASP A 241 -13.79 -14.94 -16.55
N ASP A 242 -14.64 -15.75 -17.18
CA ASP A 242 -16.09 -15.83 -16.89
C ASP A 242 -16.40 -16.55 -15.55
N GLN A 243 -15.37 -16.91 -14.78
CA GLN A 243 -15.50 -17.79 -13.62
C GLN A 243 -14.99 -17.12 -12.34
N TRP A 244 -13.68 -16.93 -12.12
CA TRP A 244 -13.14 -16.57 -10.80
C TRP A 244 -11.89 -15.67 -10.78
N GLN A 245 -11.27 -15.35 -11.92
CA GLN A 245 -10.04 -14.56 -11.92
C GLN A 245 -10.29 -13.06 -12.01
N TYR A 246 -9.49 -12.28 -11.30
CA TYR A 246 -9.52 -10.82 -11.31
C TYR A 246 -8.14 -10.27 -11.58
N VAL A 247 -8.05 -9.28 -12.48
CA VAL A 247 -6.93 -8.35 -12.50
C VAL A 247 -7.32 -7.16 -11.62
N SER A 248 -6.40 -6.68 -10.79
CA SER A 248 -6.65 -5.61 -9.81
C SER A 248 -5.57 -4.54 -9.88
N SER A 249 -5.96 -3.28 -9.69
CA SER A 249 -5.03 -2.15 -9.68
C SER A 249 -4.34 -1.99 -8.33
N SER A 250 -3.14 -1.40 -8.35
CA SER A 250 -2.59 -0.76 -7.15
C SER A 250 -3.59 0.26 -6.57
N PRO A 251 -3.73 0.36 -5.24
CA PRO A 251 -4.64 1.29 -4.61
C PRO A 251 -4.09 2.70 -4.59
N SER A 252 -4.88 3.64 -5.10
CA SER A 252 -4.66 5.08 -4.99
C SER A 252 -5.55 5.70 -3.91
N ARG A 253 -5.47 7.03 -3.74
CA ARG A 253 -6.38 7.81 -2.89
C ARG A 253 -6.94 9.00 -3.67
N VAL A 254 -8.23 9.27 -3.47
CA VAL A 254 -8.85 10.54 -3.84
C VAL A 254 -9.28 11.29 -2.59
N LEU A 255 -9.09 12.61 -2.61
CA LEU A 255 -9.77 13.53 -1.71
C LEU A 255 -10.95 14.20 -2.38
N VAL A 256 -12.02 14.36 -1.61
CA VAL A 256 -13.16 15.21 -1.96
C VAL A 256 -13.27 16.32 -0.94
N ALA A 257 -13.31 17.56 -1.43
CA ALA A 257 -12.57 18.66 -0.82
C ALA A 257 -12.80 18.86 0.68
N GLU A 258 -11.67 18.97 1.37
CA GLU A 258 -11.61 18.98 2.82
C GLU A 258 -11.54 20.40 3.40
N PHE A 259 -11.24 21.43 2.60
CA PHE A 259 -10.96 22.78 3.11
C PHE A 259 -11.79 23.88 2.43
N SER A 260 -12.72 24.48 3.19
CA SER A 260 -13.64 25.54 2.71
C SER A 260 -12.96 26.87 2.40
N ASP A 261 -11.72 27.06 2.89
CA ASP A 261 -10.91 28.27 2.77
C ASP A 261 -9.71 28.13 1.80
N VAL A 262 -9.63 27.02 1.04
CA VAL A 262 -8.57 26.77 0.05
C VAL A 262 -9.18 26.61 -1.36
N PRO A 263 -9.49 27.73 -2.05
CA PRO A 263 -10.02 27.67 -3.42
C PRO A 263 -8.98 27.14 -4.42
N THR A 264 -9.43 26.61 -5.56
CA THR A 264 -8.57 26.04 -6.62
C THR A 264 -7.54 27.02 -7.20
N GLY A 265 -7.76 28.34 -7.05
CA GLY A 265 -6.80 29.38 -7.42
C GLY A 265 -5.74 29.70 -6.36
N ASN A 266 -5.70 28.99 -5.23
CA ASN A 266 -4.64 29.12 -4.23
C ASN A 266 -3.33 28.52 -4.81
N PRO A 267 -2.18 29.21 -4.75
CA PRO A 267 -0.92 28.72 -5.32
C PRO A 267 -0.45 27.39 -4.73
N HIS A 268 -0.85 27.08 -3.49
CA HIS A 268 -0.50 25.84 -2.80
C HIS A 268 -1.65 24.82 -2.78
N TYR A 269 -2.69 25.00 -3.61
CA TYR A 269 -3.89 24.15 -3.62
C TYR A 269 -3.54 22.66 -3.72
N GLN A 270 -2.68 22.29 -4.69
CA GLN A 270 -2.27 20.90 -4.92
C GLN A 270 -1.49 20.33 -3.73
N ALA A 271 -0.47 21.05 -3.26
CA ALA A 271 0.37 20.63 -2.13
C ALA A 271 -0.46 20.40 -0.86
N ILE A 272 -1.33 21.35 -0.50
CA ILE A 272 -2.22 21.26 0.67
C ILE A 272 -3.09 20.01 0.61
N HIS A 273 -3.69 19.72 -0.55
CA HIS A 273 -4.57 18.56 -0.70
C HIS A 273 -3.79 17.24 -0.74
N ARG A 274 -2.63 17.15 -1.42
CA ARG A 274 -1.81 15.91 -1.41
C ARG A 274 -1.41 15.53 0.01
N ILE A 275 -0.91 16.47 0.81
CA ILE A 275 -0.46 16.13 2.17
C ILE A 275 -1.64 15.78 3.09
N ALA A 276 -2.84 16.30 2.82
CA ALA A 276 -4.05 15.87 3.51
C ALA A 276 -4.49 14.46 3.09
N ALA A 277 -4.34 14.10 1.80
CA ALA A 277 -4.64 12.77 1.26
C ALA A 277 -3.79 11.66 1.90
N LEU A 278 -2.56 12.01 2.26
CA LEU A 278 -1.61 11.15 2.97
C LEU A 278 -1.86 11.12 4.49
N GLY A 279 -2.80 11.91 5.02
CA GLY A 279 -3.13 11.99 6.45
C GLY A 279 -2.15 12.82 7.28
N ILE A 280 -1.27 13.60 6.64
CA ILE A 280 -0.24 14.42 7.30
C ILE A 280 -0.89 15.63 8.00
N VAL A 281 -2.00 16.13 7.45
CA VAL A 281 -2.82 17.24 7.98
C VAL A 281 -4.31 16.92 7.87
N GLY A 282 -5.15 17.57 8.68
CA GLY A 282 -6.62 17.40 8.65
C GLY A 282 -7.43 18.67 8.95
N GLY A 283 -6.79 19.85 8.90
CA GLY A 283 -7.45 21.15 9.13
C GLY A 283 -8.07 21.35 10.53
N TYR A 284 -9.06 22.24 10.58
CA TYR A 284 -9.81 22.65 11.77
C TYR A 284 -11.30 22.70 11.47
N ALA A 285 -12.15 22.16 12.35
CA ALA A 285 -13.59 22.30 12.20
C ALA A 285 -14.03 23.79 12.29
N SER A 286 -14.96 24.19 11.43
CA SER A 286 -15.55 25.53 11.34
C SER A 286 -17.07 25.45 11.13
N ALA A 287 -17.75 26.61 11.09
CA ALA A 287 -19.17 26.69 10.75
C ALA A 287 -19.48 26.38 9.28
N THR A 288 -18.47 26.33 8.40
CA THR A 288 -18.63 26.16 6.93
C THR A 288 -18.06 24.83 6.40
N GLY A 289 -17.70 23.91 7.30
CA GLY A 289 -16.93 22.70 7.00
C GLY A 289 -15.60 22.71 7.73
N THR A 290 -14.58 22.06 7.18
CA THR A 290 -13.22 22.11 7.73
C THR A 290 -12.41 23.22 7.03
N GLU A 291 -11.54 23.92 7.77
CA GLU A 291 -10.64 24.98 7.29
C GLU A 291 -9.19 24.49 7.35
N PHE A 292 -8.38 24.78 6.34
CA PHE A 292 -6.94 24.56 6.38
C PHE A 292 -6.19 25.67 7.11
N ARG A 293 -6.68 26.91 7.01
CA ARG A 293 -6.07 28.18 7.46
C ARG A 293 -4.71 28.46 6.80
N PRO A 294 -4.66 28.66 5.48
CA PRO A 294 -3.41 28.70 4.70
C PRO A 294 -2.43 29.80 5.13
N LEU A 295 -2.94 30.95 5.58
CA LEU A 295 -2.14 32.12 5.99
C LEU A 295 -1.81 32.16 7.50
N ALA A 296 -2.32 31.23 8.31
CA ALA A 296 -1.99 31.20 9.73
C ALA A 296 -0.58 30.61 9.93
N SER A 297 0.12 31.06 10.99
CA SER A 297 1.36 30.45 11.45
C SER A 297 1.17 28.97 11.80
N LEU A 298 2.26 28.23 11.78
CA LEU A 298 2.35 26.85 12.23
C LEU A 298 3.20 26.79 13.52
N TYR A 299 2.79 25.98 14.51
CA TYR A 299 3.64 25.75 15.69
C TYR A 299 4.76 24.73 15.39
N ARG A 300 5.89 24.87 16.07
CA ARG A 300 7.06 23.98 15.91
C ARG A 300 6.75 22.50 16.14
N ALA A 301 5.90 22.15 17.11
CA ALA A 301 5.46 20.76 17.30
C ALA A 301 4.48 20.29 16.20
N GLN A 302 3.68 21.18 15.61
CA GLN A 302 2.80 20.83 14.48
C GLN A 302 3.66 20.46 13.25
N PHE A 303 4.71 21.23 12.94
CA PHE A 303 5.62 20.85 11.86
C PHE A 303 6.39 19.57 12.17
N ALA A 304 6.82 19.35 13.42
CA ALA A 304 7.45 18.09 13.84
C ALA A 304 6.54 16.86 13.60
N LYS A 305 5.23 16.97 13.89
CA LYS A 305 4.24 15.96 13.49
C LYS A 305 4.16 15.81 11.97
N MET A 306 4.05 16.90 11.21
CA MET A 306 3.91 16.85 9.75
C MET A 306 5.09 16.13 9.09
N ILE A 307 6.33 16.50 9.42
CA ILE A 307 7.51 15.84 8.85
C ILE A 307 7.65 14.39 9.34
N SER A 308 7.26 14.07 10.58
CA SER A 308 7.30 12.68 11.07
C SER A 308 6.38 11.75 10.26
N LEU A 309 5.20 12.25 9.88
CA LEU A 309 4.25 11.52 9.04
C LEU A 309 4.70 11.46 7.57
N ALA A 310 5.23 12.55 7.02
CA ALA A 310 5.74 12.61 5.65
C ALA A 310 6.95 11.67 5.41
N VAL A 311 7.80 11.49 6.42
CA VAL A 311 8.97 10.58 6.38
C VAL A 311 8.58 9.13 6.73
N GLY A 312 7.37 8.90 7.25
CA GLY A 312 6.96 7.56 7.71
C GLY A 312 7.69 7.08 8.97
N LEU A 313 8.05 7.98 9.89
CA LEU A 313 8.77 7.60 11.12
C LEU A 313 7.94 6.69 12.03
N ASP A 314 8.61 5.75 12.69
CA ASP A 314 8.04 4.93 13.77
C ASP A 314 7.73 5.77 15.03
N VAL A 315 6.45 6.13 15.20
CA VAL A 315 5.93 6.91 16.33
C VAL A 315 5.53 5.97 17.47
N VAL A 316 6.54 5.52 18.22
CA VAL A 316 6.36 4.64 19.39
C VAL A 316 5.55 5.34 20.50
N PRO A 317 4.39 4.81 20.92
CA PRO A 317 3.58 5.40 21.98
C PRO A 317 4.32 5.45 23.33
N GLY A 318 4.31 6.61 23.97
CA GLY A 318 4.96 6.79 25.27
C GLY A 318 6.47 7.09 25.21
N ALA A 319 7.04 7.28 24.01
CA ALA A 319 8.46 7.58 23.85
C ALA A 319 8.88 8.86 24.60
N SER A 320 10.07 8.83 25.19
CA SER A 320 10.66 10.00 25.85
C SER A 320 11.52 10.81 24.88
N SER A 321 11.61 12.11 25.14
CA SER A 321 12.56 13.03 24.49
C SER A 321 13.32 13.79 25.59
N PRO A 322 14.45 14.45 25.29
CA PRO A 322 15.17 15.23 26.30
C PRO A 322 14.46 16.54 26.68
N PHE A 323 13.32 16.87 26.05
CA PHE A 323 12.68 18.18 26.17
C PHE A 323 11.69 18.26 27.33
N TRP A 324 11.88 19.20 28.25
CA TRP A 324 11.06 19.35 29.46
C TRP A 324 9.75 20.11 29.25
N ASP A 325 9.65 20.89 28.18
CA ASP A 325 8.62 21.91 27.91
C ASP A 325 7.46 21.41 27.03
N LEU A 326 7.39 20.11 26.73
CA LEU A 326 6.35 19.52 25.88
C LEU A 326 4.94 19.51 26.51
N GLY A 327 4.84 19.79 27.81
CA GLY A 327 3.58 19.82 28.57
C GLY A 327 3.22 18.47 29.18
N GLU A 328 1.95 18.30 29.55
CA GLU A 328 1.43 17.03 30.08
C GLU A 328 1.03 16.08 28.95
N ARG A 329 1.49 14.83 29.04
CA ARG A 329 1.13 13.77 28.10
C ARG A 329 -0.33 13.34 28.29
N GLN A 330 -1.11 13.43 27.23
CA GLN A 330 -2.49 12.96 27.18
C GLN A 330 -2.54 11.48 26.79
N ALA A 331 -3.29 10.65 27.53
CA ALA A 331 -3.44 9.23 27.23
C ALA A 331 -4.14 9.04 25.86
N GLY A 332 -3.59 8.15 25.03
CA GLY A 332 -4.11 7.89 23.68
C GLY A 332 -3.82 8.98 22.63
N ASN A 333 -3.14 10.08 23.00
CA ASN A 333 -2.76 11.14 22.07
C ASN A 333 -1.23 11.19 21.91
N PRO A 334 -0.66 10.84 20.74
CA PRO A 334 0.78 10.89 20.50
C PRO A 334 1.33 12.32 20.38
N TYR A 335 0.47 13.34 20.23
CA TYR A 335 0.87 14.73 20.04
C TYR A 335 0.99 15.49 21.38
N PRO A 336 2.04 16.32 21.59
CA PRO A 336 3.22 16.49 20.73
C PRO A 336 4.32 15.43 20.96
N HIS A 337 4.27 14.73 22.10
CA HIS A 337 5.42 14.02 22.67
C HIS A 337 6.04 12.94 21.76
N ASP A 338 5.24 12.02 21.22
CA ASP A 338 5.78 10.87 20.48
C ASP A 338 6.32 11.28 19.11
N TYR A 339 5.67 12.25 18.45
CA TYR A 339 6.19 12.84 17.21
C TYR A 339 7.51 13.60 17.43
N VAL A 340 7.61 14.42 18.49
CA VAL A 340 8.87 15.12 18.80
C VAL A 340 9.97 14.13 19.19
N ALA A 341 9.64 13.07 19.94
CA ALA A 341 10.58 12.01 20.28
C ALA A 341 11.09 11.24 19.04
N ALA A 342 10.18 10.85 18.13
CA ALA A 342 10.52 10.17 16.87
C ALA A 342 11.39 11.05 15.97
N ALA A 343 10.99 12.31 15.74
CA ALA A 343 11.75 13.24 14.91
C ALA A 343 13.12 13.62 15.51
N HIS A 344 13.24 13.65 16.84
CA HIS A 344 14.53 13.86 17.52
C HIS A 344 15.44 12.63 17.37
N ARG A 345 14.88 11.43 17.57
CA ARG A 345 15.60 10.16 17.37
C ARG A 345 16.09 9.99 15.92
N ALA A 346 15.33 10.49 14.95
CA ALA A 346 15.72 10.54 13.53
C ALA A 346 16.72 11.66 13.18
N GLY A 347 17.11 12.53 14.12
CA GLY A 347 18.03 13.66 13.86
C GLY A 347 17.40 14.84 13.09
N ILE A 348 16.10 14.81 12.85
CA ILE A 348 15.36 15.83 12.11
C ILE A 348 15.21 17.11 12.94
N VAL A 349 14.93 16.98 14.24
CA VAL A 349 14.69 18.12 15.14
C VAL A 349 15.67 18.18 16.30
N ASN A 350 16.10 19.39 16.64
CA ASN A 350 16.87 19.70 17.85
C ASN A 350 16.08 20.66 18.75
N GLY A 351 16.47 20.76 20.01
CA GLY A 351 15.96 21.77 20.94
C GLY A 351 16.44 23.19 20.61
N THR A 352 15.80 24.17 21.24
CA THR A 352 16.12 25.60 21.13
C THR A 352 17.21 26.07 22.12
N GLY A 353 17.53 25.25 23.11
CA GLY A 353 18.54 25.51 24.15
C GLY A 353 18.07 24.95 25.49
N ALA A 354 18.95 24.81 26.50
CA ALA A 354 18.58 24.43 27.88
C ALA A 354 17.54 23.28 28.02
N ASN A 355 17.63 22.27 27.14
CA ASN A 355 16.68 21.15 27.02
C ASN A 355 15.21 21.57 26.79
N SER A 356 14.93 22.70 26.17
CA SER A 356 13.61 23.11 25.65
C SER A 356 13.46 22.84 24.15
N PHE A 357 12.23 22.69 23.70
CA PHE A 357 11.86 22.48 22.30
C PHE A 357 11.10 23.66 21.66
N GLY A 358 10.34 24.42 22.45
CA GLY A 358 9.43 25.47 21.97
C GLY A 358 8.19 24.92 21.23
N PRO A 359 7.46 23.92 21.76
CA PRO A 359 6.43 23.18 21.00
C PRO A 359 5.27 24.04 20.47
N TYR A 360 4.91 25.08 21.20
CA TYR A 360 3.79 26.00 20.89
C TYR A 360 4.29 27.39 20.46
N GLU A 361 5.58 27.51 20.13
CA GLU A 361 6.13 28.70 19.47
C GLU A 361 5.92 28.58 17.95
N ASP A 362 5.71 29.72 17.29
CA ASP A 362 5.63 29.81 15.83
C ASP A 362 6.96 29.34 15.21
N VAL A 363 6.89 28.39 14.28
CA VAL A 363 8.08 27.89 13.58
C VAL A 363 8.50 28.87 12.49
N SER A 364 9.77 29.27 12.49
CA SER A 364 10.27 30.15 11.42
C SER A 364 10.52 29.39 10.12
N ARG A 365 10.54 30.10 8.98
CA ARG A 365 10.88 29.52 7.67
C ARG A 365 12.21 28.77 7.70
N ALA A 366 13.26 29.37 8.26
CA ALA A 366 14.57 28.75 8.41
C ALA A 366 14.53 27.44 9.22
N GLN A 367 13.68 27.37 10.25
CA GLN A 367 13.51 26.17 11.05
C GLN A 367 12.77 25.06 10.29
N VAL A 368 11.68 25.38 9.58
CA VAL A 368 10.98 24.43 8.70
C VAL A 368 11.91 23.85 7.65
N VAL A 369 12.60 24.74 6.92
CA VAL A 369 13.57 24.35 5.89
C VAL A 369 14.66 23.45 6.48
N THR A 370 15.22 23.83 7.63
CA THR A 370 16.23 23.00 8.33
C THR A 370 15.71 21.61 8.71
N MET A 371 14.46 21.50 9.18
CA MET A 371 13.87 20.21 9.56
C MET A 371 13.65 19.33 8.33
N VAL A 372 13.06 19.84 7.24
CA VAL A 372 12.87 19.04 6.01
C VAL A 372 14.20 18.65 5.35
N THR A 373 15.21 19.53 5.35
CA THR A 373 16.51 19.23 4.73
C THR A 373 17.23 18.13 5.50
N ARG A 374 17.13 18.12 6.84
CA ARG A 374 17.65 17.01 7.65
C ARG A 374 16.94 15.70 7.38
N ALA A 375 15.62 15.73 7.19
CA ALA A 375 14.89 14.53 6.76
C ALA A 375 15.39 14.03 5.40
N ALA A 376 15.54 14.92 4.42
CA ALA A 376 16.04 14.59 3.09
C ALA A 376 17.48 14.03 3.11
N ILE A 377 18.39 14.63 3.89
CA ILE A 377 19.76 14.10 4.11
C ILE A 377 19.71 12.69 4.70
N GLN A 378 18.87 12.45 5.72
CA GLN A 378 18.78 11.15 6.41
C GLN A 378 18.17 10.05 5.53
N GLN A 379 17.40 10.41 4.50
CA GLN A 379 16.89 9.51 3.46
C GLN A 379 17.79 9.47 2.21
N GLY A 380 18.94 10.17 2.19
CA GLY A 380 19.87 10.18 1.06
C GLY A 380 19.39 10.95 -0.18
N LEU A 381 18.35 11.78 -0.05
CA LEU A 381 17.68 12.46 -1.16
C LEU A 381 18.43 13.68 -1.72
N THR A 382 19.50 14.14 -1.06
CA THR A 382 20.16 15.42 -1.37
C THR A 382 21.53 15.28 -2.03
N ALA A 383 21.75 16.00 -3.13
CA ALA A 383 23.06 16.26 -3.71
C ALA A 383 23.65 17.59 -3.19
N GLU A 384 24.98 17.66 -3.06
CA GLU A 384 25.69 18.88 -2.67
C GLU A 384 25.65 19.95 -3.78
N PRO A 385 25.34 21.22 -3.46
CA PRO A 385 25.33 22.30 -4.44
C PRO A 385 26.71 22.57 -5.04
N PRO A 386 26.79 23.00 -6.31
CA PRO A 386 28.06 23.39 -6.92
C PRO A 386 28.66 24.59 -6.16
N ALA A 387 29.99 24.68 -6.12
CA ALA A 387 30.73 25.64 -5.28
C ALA A 387 30.43 27.13 -5.55
N ASN A 388 29.80 27.46 -6.68
CA ASN A 388 29.35 28.80 -7.06
C ASN A 388 27.84 29.04 -6.86
N PHE A 389 27.10 28.11 -6.27
CA PHE A 389 25.68 28.24 -5.97
C PHE A 389 25.44 29.39 -4.98
N GLN A 390 24.39 30.18 -5.21
CA GLN A 390 24.00 31.29 -4.35
C GLN A 390 22.54 31.10 -3.92
N SER A 391 22.32 30.83 -2.63
CA SER A 391 20.97 30.78 -2.08
C SER A 391 20.34 32.18 -2.03
N ALA A 392 19.02 32.24 -2.24
CA ALA A 392 18.23 33.46 -2.20
C ALA A 392 18.34 34.22 -0.86
N TRP A 393 18.51 33.51 0.27
CA TRP A 393 18.68 34.10 1.60
C TRP A 393 20.12 34.41 1.99
N GLY A 394 21.12 34.03 1.18
CA GLY A 394 22.53 34.23 1.49
C GLY A 394 22.96 33.58 2.83
N ASN A 395 24.00 34.14 3.46
CA ASN A 395 24.51 33.64 4.74
C ASN A 395 23.87 34.36 5.95
N PHE A 396 22.65 33.96 6.31
CA PHE A 396 21.90 34.53 7.44
C PHE A 396 22.11 33.79 8.78
N SER A 397 22.77 32.63 8.77
CA SER A 397 23.00 31.79 9.96
C SER A 397 24.01 30.67 9.68
N GLU A 398 24.96 30.46 10.57
CA GLU A 398 25.94 29.35 10.48
C GLU A 398 25.26 27.96 10.45
N VAL A 399 24.09 27.81 11.10
CA VAL A 399 23.35 26.53 11.17
C VAL A 399 22.33 26.40 10.05
N HIS A 400 21.57 27.46 9.78
CA HIS A 400 20.40 27.37 8.92
C HIS A 400 20.67 27.76 7.46
N ALA A 401 21.65 28.62 7.17
CA ALA A 401 21.93 29.04 5.80
C ALA A 401 22.50 27.92 4.90
N PRO A 402 23.43 27.07 5.38
CA PRO A 402 23.90 25.93 4.56
C PRO A 402 22.77 24.96 4.21
N LEU A 403 21.88 24.67 5.16
CA LEU A 403 20.72 23.79 4.93
C LEU A 403 19.70 24.43 4.00
N ALA A 404 19.44 25.75 4.11
CA ALA A 404 18.57 26.45 3.16
C ALA A 404 19.14 26.47 1.73
N ALA A 405 20.47 26.60 1.58
CA ALA A 405 21.12 26.49 0.28
C ALA A 405 20.98 25.08 -0.32
N LEU A 406 21.22 24.04 0.50
CA LEU A 406 21.02 22.64 0.10
C LEU A 406 19.56 22.35 -0.29
N ALA A 407 18.60 22.86 0.49
CA ALA A 407 17.18 22.75 0.20
C ALA A 407 16.80 23.38 -1.14
N GLN A 408 17.27 24.61 -1.37
CA GLN A 408 16.99 25.35 -2.61
C GLN A 408 17.63 24.68 -3.83
N HIS A 409 18.80 24.04 -3.68
CA HIS A 409 19.45 23.32 -4.75
C HIS A 409 18.69 22.04 -5.15
N ASN A 410 18.13 21.33 -4.17
CA ASN A 410 17.44 20.04 -4.36
C ASN A 410 15.91 20.19 -4.48
N GLY A 411 15.41 21.32 -5.02
CA GLY A 411 13.98 21.53 -5.31
C GLY A 411 13.05 21.68 -4.08
N LEU A 412 13.51 21.45 -2.85
CA LEU A 412 12.66 21.46 -1.64
C LEU A 412 11.96 22.80 -1.39
N LEU A 413 12.43 23.91 -1.97
CA LEU A 413 11.85 25.26 -1.83
C LEU A 413 11.06 25.73 -3.08
N GLU A 414 10.80 24.85 -4.06
CA GLU A 414 10.02 25.21 -5.24
C GLU A 414 8.58 25.64 -4.89
N GLY A 415 8.04 26.58 -5.67
CA GLY A 415 6.73 27.19 -5.42
C GLY A 415 6.68 28.23 -4.30
N LEU A 416 7.80 28.53 -3.61
CA LEU A 416 7.88 29.59 -2.61
C LEU A 416 8.46 30.89 -3.18
N ASP A 417 7.97 32.05 -2.72
CA ASP A 417 8.66 33.32 -2.92
C ASP A 417 9.77 33.47 -1.87
N LEU A 418 11.02 33.47 -2.33
CA LEU A 418 12.23 33.57 -1.51
C LEU A 418 12.84 34.98 -1.50
N HIS A 419 12.11 36.00 -1.99
CA HIS A 419 12.65 37.35 -2.21
C HIS A 419 11.91 38.45 -1.43
N GLY A 420 12.64 39.55 -1.19
CA GLY A 420 12.12 40.72 -0.48
C GLY A 420 11.84 40.48 1.01
N SER A 421 11.19 41.45 1.66
CA SER A 421 10.89 41.39 3.10
C SER A 421 9.77 40.42 3.48
N ALA A 422 9.00 39.92 2.51
CA ALA A 422 7.98 38.90 2.74
C ALA A 422 8.61 37.54 3.05
N ALA A 423 9.77 37.26 2.46
CA ALA A 423 10.52 36.03 2.57
C ALA A 423 11.56 36.03 3.71
N ASP A 424 11.35 36.78 4.80
CA ASP A 424 12.26 36.77 5.95
C ASP A 424 12.42 35.33 6.50
N PRO A 425 13.65 34.77 6.53
CA PRO A 425 13.92 33.42 7.03
C PRO A 425 13.57 33.24 8.52
N TRP A 426 13.49 34.33 9.29
CA TRP A 426 13.17 34.30 10.72
C TRP A 426 11.70 34.58 11.03
N ALA A 427 10.92 35.06 10.07
CA ALA A 427 9.48 35.20 10.24
C ALA A 427 8.78 33.83 10.35
N PRO A 428 7.63 33.74 11.05
CA PRO A 428 6.78 32.55 11.08
C PRO A 428 6.44 32.05 9.67
N MET A 429 6.49 30.74 9.44
CA MET A 429 6.07 30.15 8.18
C MET A 429 4.56 29.93 8.15
N PRO A 430 3.83 30.47 7.15
CA PRO A 430 2.43 30.15 6.91
C PRO A 430 2.21 28.65 6.65
N ARG A 431 1.08 28.12 7.10
CA ARG A 431 0.70 26.71 6.93
C ARG A 431 0.71 26.24 5.46
N ALA A 432 0.39 27.12 4.51
CA ALA A 432 0.41 26.79 3.09
C ALA A 432 1.83 26.64 2.53
N GLU A 433 2.77 27.52 2.93
CA GLU A 433 4.19 27.38 2.56
C GLU A 433 4.79 26.10 3.17
N ALA A 434 4.49 25.82 4.43
CA ALA A 434 4.93 24.60 5.10
C ALA A 434 4.35 23.33 4.43
N ALA A 435 3.14 23.40 3.86
CA ALA A 435 2.56 22.31 3.07
C ALA A 435 3.29 22.12 1.72
N GLN A 436 3.65 23.21 1.05
CA GLN A 436 4.47 23.16 -0.17
C GLN A 436 5.83 22.49 0.08
N VAL A 437 6.50 22.86 1.17
CA VAL A 437 7.80 22.28 1.56
C VAL A 437 7.69 20.76 1.80
N ILE A 438 6.63 20.29 2.45
CA ILE A 438 6.39 18.85 2.62
C ILE A 438 6.05 18.17 1.28
N ASN A 439 5.27 18.82 0.41
CA ASN A 439 4.98 18.28 -0.92
C ASN A 439 6.27 18.09 -1.74
N ASN A 440 7.15 19.09 -1.77
CA ASN A 440 8.41 19.03 -2.53
C ASN A 440 9.35 17.93 -2.00
N TYR A 441 9.33 17.66 -0.69
CA TYR A 441 10.02 16.51 -0.09
C TYR A 441 9.45 15.17 -0.59
N LEU A 442 8.12 15.06 -0.71
CA LEU A 442 7.47 13.86 -1.24
C LEU A 442 7.78 13.66 -2.72
N ASP A 443 7.74 14.71 -3.54
CA ASP A 443 8.15 14.64 -4.96
C ASP A 443 9.60 14.15 -5.12
N LEU A 444 10.53 14.67 -4.31
CA LEU A 444 11.92 14.26 -4.33
C LEU A 444 12.09 12.78 -3.90
N ASN A 445 11.31 12.32 -2.91
CA ASN A 445 11.32 10.94 -2.44
C ASN A 445 10.71 9.97 -3.48
N ASP A 446 9.58 10.34 -4.08
CA ASP A 446 8.88 9.52 -5.08
C ASP A 446 9.75 9.36 -6.34
N SER A 447 10.52 10.38 -6.72
CA SER A 447 11.43 10.35 -7.89
C SER A 447 12.65 9.41 -7.78
N LEU A 448 12.84 8.73 -6.65
CA LEU A 448 13.86 7.68 -6.47
C LEU A 448 13.25 6.26 -6.38
N ALA A 449 11.92 6.15 -6.42
CA ALA A 449 11.21 4.87 -6.46
C ALA A 449 10.88 4.41 -7.89
N GLU A 450 11.04 5.31 -8.87
CA GLU A 450 11.05 5.05 -10.33
C GLU A 450 12.49 4.76 -10.83
#